data_AF-B0RIQ1-F1
#
_entry.id   AF-B0RIQ1-F1
#
_cell.length_a   1.000
_cell.length_b   1.000
_cell.length_c   1.000
_cell.angle_alpha   90.00
_cell.angle_beta   90.00
_cell.angle_gamma   90.00
#
_symmetry.space_group_name_H-M   'P 1'
#
loop_
_entity.id
_entity.type
_entity.pdbx_description
1 polymer ?
#
loop_
_entity_poly.entity_id
_entity_poly.type
_entity_poly.pdbx_seq_one_letter_code
_entity_poly.pdbx_strand_id
1 'polypeptide(L)'
;MAAEMLAASIVPAFVLTLVAAFSDVRRVGALVAEVPAVTLTIFLAAQLGCFLAFDEDEKLAAAKRIRTWGRHRLAAVRRRSEVPVAMVVVTNSVVGMALATCLYSVTGGPLATIPAAVLLAACGAALGVFAGFHVVRDRYRAKTAFERASVYILSAMAVIVVITLGAFMLGNYAASGAASLVSSFAFMLASAFLPLGKSSPPWIRNWTLRGAAARSAAVYLSKRYAKAVAEMTELTKAG
;
A
#
# COMPACT_ATOMS: atom_id res chain seq x y z
N MET A 1 0.30 22.00 5.51
CA MET A 1 1.73 21.84 5.17
C MET A 1 2.60 21.55 6.39
N ALA A 2 2.62 22.39 7.44
CA ALA A 2 3.43 22.14 8.64
C ALA A 2 3.11 20.80 9.35
N ALA A 3 1.82 20.44 9.49
CA ALA A 3 1.40 19.18 10.07
C ALA A 3 1.82 17.94 9.24
N GLU A 4 1.81 18.05 7.90
CA GLU A 4 2.29 16.99 7.01
C GLU A 4 3.80 16.82 7.12
N MET A 5 4.55 17.92 7.29
CA MET A 5 6.00 17.88 7.48
C MET A 5 6.40 17.31 8.84
N LEU A 6 5.65 17.60 9.92
CA LEU A 6 5.84 16.99 11.23
C LEU A 6 5.53 15.49 11.22
N ALA A 7 4.46 15.07 10.53
CA ALA A 7 4.17 13.64 10.36
C ALA A 7 5.27 12.95 9.51
N ALA A 8 5.78 13.63 8.48
CA ALA A 8 6.84 13.11 7.61
C ALA A 8 8.17 12.88 8.34
N SER A 9 8.55 13.77 9.26
CA SER A 9 9.82 13.69 9.99
C SER A 9 9.86 12.58 11.03
N ILE A 10 8.69 12.14 11.50
CA ILE A 10 8.56 11.05 12.49
C ILE A 10 8.71 9.68 11.85
N VAL A 11 8.34 9.54 10.57
CA VAL A 11 8.40 8.25 9.86
C VAL A 11 9.84 7.67 9.88
N PRO A 12 10.91 8.38 9.47
CA PRO A 12 12.27 7.83 9.52
C PRO A 12 12.73 7.40 10.91
N ALA A 13 12.34 8.15 11.96
CA ALA A 13 12.70 7.83 13.34
C ALA A 13 12.08 6.50 13.76
N PHE A 14 10.76 6.36 13.59
CA PHE A 14 10.02 5.13 13.92
C PHE A 14 10.57 3.89 13.19
N VAL A 15 11.03 4.09 11.96
CA VAL A 15 11.62 3.05 11.12
C VAL A 15 12.96 2.56 11.67
N LEU A 16 13.83 3.49 12.07
CA LEU A 16 15.11 3.15 12.68
C LEU A 16 14.91 2.39 13.99
N THR A 17 13.90 2.76 14.78
CA THR A 17 13.58 2.09 16.03
C THR A 17 13.01 0.69 15.80
N LEU A 18 12.17 0.51 14.78
CA LEU A 18 11.71 -0.81 14.32
C LEU A 18 12.89 -1.71 13.94
N VAL A 19 13.80 -1.21 13.12
CA VAL A 19 15.01 -1.96 12.71
C VAL A 19 15.85 -2.34 13.93
N ALA A 20 16.09 -1.39 14.84
CA ALA A 20 16.86 -1.63 16.06
C ALA A 20 16.20 -2.64 17.01
N ALA A 21 14.86 -2.66 17.08
CA ALA A 21 14.11 -3.62 17.88
C ALA A 21 14.14 -5.03 17.30
N PHE A 22 14.21 -5.18 15.97
CA PHE A 22 14.43 -6.48 15.32
C PHE A 22 15.85 -7.00 15.50
N SER A 23 16.83 -6.12 15.71
CA SER A 23 18.22 -6.51 15.96
C SER A 23 18.48 -6.98 17.40
N ASP A 24 17.67 -6.55 18.38
CA ASP A 24 17.85 -6.90 19.78
C ASP A 24 16.50 -6.92 20.52
N VAL A 25 16.06 -8.11 20.93
CA VAL A 25 14.77 -8.36 21.60
C VAL A 25 14.64 -7.53 22.88
N ARG A 26 15.75 -7.16 23.53
CA ARG A 26 15.75 -6.33 24.74
C ARG A 26 15.25 -4.90 24.47
N ARG A 27 15.27 -4.47 23.21
CA ARG A 27 14.84 -3.13 22.77
C ARG A 27 13.36 -3.08 22.36
N VAL A 28 12.65 -4.21 22.36
CA VAL A 28 11.22 -4.27 22.03
C VAL A 28 10.38 -3.42 23.00
N GLY A 29 10.83 -3.21 24.24
CA GLY A 29 10.19 -2.28 25.17
C GLY A 29 10.07 -0.84 24.66
N ALA A 30 11.01 -0.39 23.80
CA ALA A 30 10.96 0.94 23.20
C ALA A 30 9.76 1.09 22.24
N LEU A 31 9.40 0.03 21.51
CA LEU A 31 8.24 0.05 20.60
C LEU A 31 6.92 0.29 21.34
N VAL A 32 6.79 -0.24 22.55
CA VAL A 32 5.57 -0.06 23.37
C VAL A 32 5.37 1.40 23.77
N ALA A 33 6.45 2.15 23.99
CA ALA A 33 6.40 3.58 24.30
C ALA A 33 6.26 4.46 23.03
N GLU A 34 6.86 4.04 21.93
CA GLU A 34 6.93 4.83 20.70
C GLU A 34 5.63 4.76 19.87
N VAL A 35 4.97 3.61 19.82
CA VAL A 35 3.70 3.43 19.08
C VAL A 35 2.61 4.42 19.57
N PRO A 36 2.36 4.59 20.88
CA PRO A 36 1.44 5.61 21.38
C PRO A 36 1.87 7.03 20.99
N ALA A 37 3.16 7.37 21.07
CA ALA A 37 3.66 8.70 20.74
C ALA A 37 3.46 9.05 19.25
N VAL A 38 3.76 8.10 18.35
CA VAL A 38 3.51 8.26 16.90
C VAL A 38 2.01 8.38 16.63
N THR A 39 1.19 7.53 17.27
CA THR A 39 -0.27 7.56 17.12
C THR A 39 -0.86 8.89 17.58
N LEU A 40 -0.43 9.40 18.74
CA LEU A 40 -0.86 10.68 19.28
C LEU A 40 -0.45 11.83 18.37
N THR A 41 0.75 11.77 17.80
CA THR A 41 1.23 12.83 16.91
C THR A 41 0.45 12.85 15.59
N ILE A 42 0.17 11.67 15.02
CA ILE A 42 -0.69 11.55 13.82
C ILE A 42 -2.10 12.06 14.14
N PHE A 43 -2.65 11.72 15.31
CA PHE A 43 -3.96 12.17 15.75
C PHE A 43 -4.02 13.70 15.90
N LEU A 44 -3.05 14.31 16.57
CA LEU A 44 -2.96 15.76 16.73
C LEU A 44 -2.79 16.47 15.38
N ALA A 45 -1.95 15.92 14.49
CA ALA A 45 -1.78 16.45 13.14
C ALA A 45 -3.09 16.38 12.33
N ALA A 46 -3.86 15.29 12.47
CA ALA A 46 -5.16 15.13 11.82
C ALA A 46 -6.19 16.12 12.38
N GLN A 47 -6.26 16.31 13.70
CA GLN A 47 -7.19 17.26 14.31
C GLN A 47 -6.86 18.71 13.94
N LEU A 48 -5.58 19.10 13.96
CA LEU A 48 -5.14 20.42 13.52
C LEU A 48 -5.51 20.71 12.06
N GLY A 49 -5.50 19.67 11.20
CA GLY A 49 -5.98 19.78 9.82
C GLY A 49 -7.50 19.98 9.69
N CYS A 50 -8.29 19.49 10.64
CA CYS A 50 -9.75 19.60 10.63
C CYS A 50 -10.28 20.96 11.11
N PHE A 51 -9.49 21.74 11.87
CA PHE A 51 -9.91 23.05 12.39
C PHE A 51 -9.71 24.24 11.43
N LEU A 52 -9.13 24.01 10.24
CA LEU A 52 -9.05 25.04 9.22
C LEU A 52 -10.44 25.29 8.62
N ALA A 53 -11.16 26.28 9.16
CA ALA A 53 -12.35 26.83 8.56
C ALA A 53 -11.96 27.63 7.31
N PHE A 54 -12.01 26.99 6.15
CA PHE A 54 -11.78 27.65 4.87
C PHE A 54 -12.96 28.56 4.53
N ASP A 55 -12.66 29.72 3.96
CA ASP A 55 -13.64 30.64 3.40
C ASP A 55 -14.44 29.96 2.27
N GLU A 56 -15.68 30.39 2.02
CA GLU A 56 -16.54 29.74 1.02
C GLU A 56 -15.94 29.80 -0.40
N ASP A 57 -15.27 30.91 -0.73
CA ASP A 57 -14.53 31.08 -1.98
C ASP A 57 -13.35 30.11 -2.10
N GLU A 58 -12.64 29.85 -1.00
CA GLU A 58 -11.55 28.88 -0.99
C GLU A 58 -12.07 27.45 -1.15
N LYS A 59 -13.20 27.12 -0.53
CA LYS A 59 -13.89 25.82 -0.70
C LYS A 59 -14.33 25.63 -2.15
N LEU A 60 -14.91 26.65 -2.78
CA LEU A 60 -15.32 26.63 -4.18
C LEU A 60 -14.10 26.46 -5.11
N ALA A 61 -13.01 27.19 -4.86
CA ALA A 61 -11.77 27.06 -5.61
C ALA A 61 -11.12 25.67 -5.44
N ALA A 62 -11.16 25.10 -4.23
CA ALA A 62 -10.70 23.74 -3.96
C ALA A 62 -11.56 22.69 -4.68
N ALA A 63 -12.88 22.82 -4.65
CA ALA A 63 -13.81 21.92 -5.34
C ALA A 63 -13.61 21.96 -6.87
N LYS A 64 -13.43 23.16 -7.45
CA LYS A 64 -13.06 23.34 -8.87
C LYS A 64 -11.76 22.61 -9.21
N ARG A 65 -10.70 22.77 -8.39
CA ARG A 65 -9.42 22.07 -8.55
C ARG A 65 -9.56 20.55 -8.45
N ILE A 66 -10.39 20.04 -7.54
CA ILE A 66 -10.68 18.61 -7.41
C ILE A 66 -11.42 18.08 -8.63
N ARG A 67 -12.39 18.84 -9.16
CA ARG A 67 -13.16 18.48 -10.35
C ARG A 67 -12.29 18.38 -11.59
N THR A 68 -11.45 19.38 -11.87
CA THR A 68 -10.55 19.39 -13.03
C THR A 68 -9.54 18.24 -12.95
N TRP A 69 -8.88 18.09 -11.79
CA TRP A 69 -7.96 16.99 -11.53
C TRP A 69 -8.65 15.62 -11.66
N GLY A 70 -9.84 15.47 -11.09
CA GLY A 70 -10.63 14.24 -11.13
C GLY A 70 -11.00 13.85 -12.56
N ARG A 71 -11.41 14.83 -13.38
CA ARG A 71 -11.74 14.61 -14.81
C ARG A 71 -10.52 14.12 -15.60
N HIS A 72 -9.37 14.77 -15.45
CA HIS A 72 -8.13 14.35 -16.12
C HIS A 72 -7.68 12.96 -15.66
N ARG A 73 -7.76 12.65 -14.36
CA ARG A 73 -7.36 11.34 -13.83
C ARG A 73 -8.33 10.23 -14.18
N LEU A 74 -9.64 10.47 -14.19
CA LEU A 74 -10.64 9.49 -14.61
C LEU A 74 -10.47 9.08 -16.09
N ALA A 75 -10.09 10.02 -16.96
CA ALA A 75 -9.77 9.71 -18.35
C ALA A 75 -8.56 8.76 -18.46
N ALA A 76 -7.56 8.90 -17.58
CA ALA A 76 -6.39 8.03 -17.52
C ALA A 76 -6.68 6.66 -16.88
N VAL A 77 -7.54 6.62 -15.86
CA VAL A 77 -7.92 5.42 -15.10
C VAL A 77 -9.27 4.89 -15.60
N ARG A 78 -9.35 4.54 -16.89
CA ARG A 78 -10.53 3.85 -17.44
C ARG A 78 -10.75 2.55 -16.65
N ARG A 79 -11.97 2.24 -16.20
CA ARG A 79 -12.29 1.02 -15.44
C ARG A 79 -11.80 -0.21 -16.22
N ARG A 80 -10.73 -0.85 -15.73
CA ARG A 80 -10.08 -1.97 -16.43
C ARG A 80 -10.46 -3.34 -15.87
N SER A 81 -10.83 -3.46 -14.60
CA SER A 81 -11.21 -4.74 -14.01
C SER A 81 -12.71 -4.81 -13.66
N GLU A 82 -13.33 -5.94 -14.00
CA GLU A 82 -14.73 -6.28 -13.71
C GLU A 82 -14.88 -7.12 -12.42
N VAL A 83 -13.77 -7.65 -11.89
CA VAL A 83 -13.75 -8.52 -10.69
C VAL A 83 -13.56 -7.71 -9.40
N PRO A 84 -14.29 -8.00 -8.30
CA PRO A 84 -14.15 -7.30 -7.03
C PRO A 84 -12.70 -7.30 -6.53
N VAL A 85 -12.24 -6.16 -6.00
CA VAL A 85 -10.85 -5.98 -5.55
C VAL A 85 -10.46 -7.00 -4.47
N ALA A 86 -11.35 -7.25 -3.52
CA ALA A 86 -11.11 -8.23 -2.44
C ALA A 86 -10.87 -9.64 -3.00
N MET A 87 -11.67 -10.06 -3.98
CA MET A 87 -11.53 -11.36 -4.63
C MET A 87 -10.16 -11.50 -5.29
N VAL A 88 -9.70 -10.50 -6.05
CA VAL A 88 -8.38 -10.54 -6.71
C VAL A 88 -7.24 -10.60 -5.68
N VAL A 89 -7.32 -9.82 -4.60
CA VAL A 89 -6.31 -9.82 -3.54
C VAL A 89 -6.24 -11.17 -2.84
N VAL A 90 -7.39 -11.75 -2.48
CA VAL A 90 -7.45 -13.06 -1.83
C VAL A 90 -6.90 -14.15 -2.75
N THR A 91 -7.36 -14.21 -4.01
CA THR A 91 -6.88 -15.23 -4.95
C THR A 91 -5.39 -15.14 -5.21
N ASN A 92 -4.84 -13.94 -5.42
CA ASN A 92 -3.39 -13.77 -5.61
C ASN A 92 -2.62 -14.16 -4.34
N SER A 93 -3.14 -13.83 -3.16
CA SER A 93 -2.49 -14.19 -1.89
C SER A 93 -2.47 -15.71 -1.70
N VAL A 94 -3.59 -16.39 -1.95
CA VAL A 94 -3.70 -17.86 -1.86
C VAL A 94 -2.78 -18.55 -2.87
N VAL A 95 -2.76 -18.07 -4.12
CA VAL A 95 -1.86 -18.63 -5.16
C VAL A 95 -0.40 -18.39 -4.80
N GLY A 96 -0.03 -17.17 -4.37
CA GLY A 96 1.32 -16.84 -3.94
C GLY A 96 1.77 -17.69 -2.75
N MET A 97 0.89 -17.90 -1.77
CA MET A 97 1.14 -18.76 -0.62
C MET A 97 1.31 -20.23 -1.02
N ALA A 98 0.48 -20.75 -1.92
CA ALA A 98 0.58 -22.11 -2.40
C ALA A 98 1.90 -22.34 -3.17
N LEU A 99 2.28 -21.41 -4.04
CA LEU A 99 3.55 -21.44 -4.77
C LEU A 99 4.75 -21.38 -3.82
N ALA A 100 4.71 -20.49 -2.82
CA ALA A 100 5.77 -20.35 -1.84
C ALA A 100 5.91 -21.59 -0.94
N THR A 101 4.80 -22.20 -0.53
CA THR A 101 4.80 -23.43 0.28
C THR A 101 5.27 -24.64 -0.54
N CYS A 102 4.93 -24.70 -1.83
CA CYS A 102 5.47 -25.69 -2.74
C CYS A 102 6.99 -25.53 -2.89
N LEU A 103 7.47 -24.30 -3.11
CA LEU A 103 8.89 -23.99 -3.21
C LEU A 103 9.65 -24.31 -1.91
N TYR A 104 9.04 -24.05 -0.75
CA TYR A 104 9.58 -24.46 0.55
C TYR A 104 9.83 -25.97 0.62
N SER A 105 8.87 -26.76 0.14
CA SER A 105 8.98 -28.23 0.14
C SER A 105 10.05 -28.72 -0.84
N VAL A 106 10.13 -28.13 -2.04
CA VAL A 106 11.13 -28.48 -3.07
C VAL A 106 12.55 -28.09 -2.64
N THR A 107 12.70 -27.03 -1.84
CA THR A 107 14.01 -26.58 -1.32
C THR A 107 14.48 -27.35 -0.08
N GLY A 108 13.84 -28.48 0.24
CA GLY A 108 14.23 -29.34 1.36
C GLY A 108 13.72 -28.89 2.73
N GLY A 109 12.67 -28.04 2.76
CA GLY A 109 12.01 -27.66 4.00
C GLY A 109 11.38 -28.86 4.73
N PRO A 110 11.59 -29.02 6.05
CA PRO A 110 11.00 -30.12 6.79
C PRO A 110 9.45 -30.07 6.77
N LEU A 111 8.81 -31.24 6.63
CA LEU A 111 7.35 -31.33 6.61
C LEU A 111 6.71 -30.83 7.92
N ALA A 112 7.38 -31.07 9.05
CA ALA A 112 6.92 -30.62 10.37
C ALA A 112 6.80 -29.09 10.50
N THR A 113 7.52 -28.34 9.65
CA THR A 113 7.56 -26.87 9.67
C THR A 113 6.75 -26.23 8.54
N ILE A 114 5.91 -26.99 7.82
CA ILE A 114 4.98 -26.48 6.82
C ILE A 114 4.06 -25.37 7.38
N PRO A 115 3.46 -25.49 8.59
CA PRO A 115 2.62 -24.42 9.14
C PRO A 115 3.39 -23.10 9.29
N ALA A 116 4.66 -23.16 9.71
CA ALA A 116 5.52 -21.99 9.79
C ALA A 116 5.83 -21.42 8.40
N ALA A 117 6.06 -22.27 7.40
CA ALA A 117 6.27 -21.84 6.01
C ALA A 117 5.04 -21.14 5.43
N VAL A 118 3.83 -21.60 5.74
CA VAL A 118 2.57 -20.95 5.35
C VAL A 118 2.43 -19.58 5.99
N LEU A 119 2.77 -19.44 7.28
CA LEU A 119 2.77 -18.14 7.96
C LEU A 119 3.77 -17.16 7.33
N LEU A 120 4.99 -17.62 7.02
CA LEU A 120 5.99 -16.81 6.33
C LEU A 120 5.52 -16.39 4.93
N ALA A 121 4.92 -17.32 4.19
CA ALA A 121 4.35 -17.01 2.88
C ALA A 121 3.19 -16.01 2.98
N ALA A 122 2.37 -16.07 4.03
CA ALA A 122 1.32 -15.10 4.30
C ALA A 122 1.89 -13.72 4.64
N CYS A 123 2.95 -13.64 5.45
CA CYS A 123 3.66 -12.40 5.72
C CYS A 123 4.24 -11.79 4.44
N GLY A 124 4.92 -12.60 3.62
CA GLY A 124 5.44 -12.18 2.32
C GLY A 124 4.35 -11.68 1.37
N ALA A 125 3.21 -12.39 1.31
CA ALA A 125 2.06 -11.98 0.51
C ALA A 125 1.48 -10.65 1.00
N ALA A 126 1.28 -10.49 2.31
CA ALA A 126 0.74 -9.27 2.91
C ALA A 126 1.65 -8.06 2.65
N LEU A 127 2.96 -8.21 2.85
CA LEU A 127 3.95 -7.19 2.52
C LEU A 127 3.97 -6.90 1.02
N GLY A 128 3.77 -7.90 0.17
CA GLY A 128 3.71 -7.75 -1.28
C GLY A 128 2.43 -7.04 -1.76
N VAL A 129 1.28 -7.30 -1.14
CA VAL A 129 0.05 -6.50 -1.35
C VAL A 129 0.31 -5.06 -0.94
N PHE A 130 0.89 -4.83 0.24
CA PHE A 130 1.19 -3.50 0.74
C PHE A 130 2.15 -2.75 -0.19
N ALA A 131 3.27 -3.36 -0.56
CA ALA A 131 4.28 -2.75 -1.43
C ALA A 131 3.81 -2.61 -2.90
N GLY A 132 3.03 -3.56 -3.42
CA GLY A 132 2.61 -3.57 -4.82
C GLY A 132 1.28 -2.87 -5.04
N PHE A 133 0.20 -3.43 -4.48
CA PHE A 133 -1.17 -2.97 -4.71
C PHE A 133 -1.37 -1.54 -4.21
N HIS A 134 -0.91 -1.19 -3.00
CA HIS A 134 -1.07 0.18 -2.50
C HIS A 134 -0.25 1.17 -3.31
N VAL A 135 0.98 0.85 -3.70
CA VAL A 135 1.78 1.75 -4.55
C VAL A 135 1.10 2.04 -5.87
N VAL A 136 0.63 1.01 -6.57
CA VAL A 136 -0.05 1.19 -7.86
C VAL A 136 -1.33 2.01 -7.67
N ARG A 137 -2.14 1.67 -6.67
CA ARG A 137 -3.39 2.37 -6.35
C ARG A 137 -3.13 3.83 -6.01
N ASP A 138 -2.14 4.09 -5.16
CA ASP A 138 -1.89 5.41 -4.60
C ASP A 138 -1.13 6.29 -5.61
N ARG A 139 -0.32 5.73 -6.52
CA ARG A 139 0.18 6.46 -7.71
C ARG A 139 -0.95 7.02 -8.57
N TYR A 140 -2.06 6.31 -8.72
CA TYR A 140 -3.23 6.82 -9.44
C TYR A 140 -4.00 7.89 -8.65
N ARG A 141 -3.91 7.88 -7.31
CA ARG A 141 -4.63 8.80 -6.42
C ARG A 141 -3.82 10.04 -6.02
N ALA A 142 -2.50 9.97 -6.08
CA ALA A 142 -1.61 11.02 -5.59
C ALA A 142 -1.71 12.29 -6.44
N LYS A 143 -1.91 13.40 -5.75
CA LYS A 143 -2.02 14.76 -6.27
C LYS A 143 -0.67 15.47 -6.22
N THR A 144 -0.02 15.44 -5.07
CA THR A 144 1.22 16.18 -4.82
C THR A 144 2.46 15.35 -5.11
N ALA A 145 3.62 16.01 -5.20
CA ALA A 145 4.92 15.32 -5.27
C ALA A 145 5.24 14.60 -3.95
N PHE A 146 4.85 15.19 -2.82
CA PHE A 146 5.04 14.62 -1.49
C PHE A 146 4.21 13.35 -1.25
N GLU A 147 2.93 13.34 -1.64
CA GLU A 147 2.10 12.12 -1.61
C GLU A 147 2.69 11.01 -2.49
N ARG A 148 3.31 11.36 -3.63
CA ARG A 148 4.01 10.39 -4.45
C ARG A 148 5.25 9.86 -3.74
N ALA A 149 6.09 10.74 -3.19
CA ALA A 149 7.33 10.38 -2.51
C ALA A 149 7.08 9.47 -1.29
N SER A 150 6.10 9.80 -0.45
CA SER A 150 5.73 9.00 0.72
C SER A 150 5.29 7.57 0.34
N VAL A 151 4.54 7.41 -0.76
CA VAL A 151 4.18 6.08 -1.29
C VAL A 151 5.42 5.27 -1.70
N TYR A 152 6.40 5.90 -2.35
CA TYR A 152 7.66 5.22 -2.70
C TYR A 152 8.46 4.83 -1.46
N ILE A 153 8.56 5.72 -0.47
CA ILE A 153 9.28 5.45 0.78
C ILE A 153 8.66 4.27 1.51
N LEU A 154 7.33 4.26 1.71
CA LEU A 154 6.62 3.15 2.35
C LEU A 154 6.75 1.82 1.61
N SER A 155 6.89 1.85 0.28
CA SER A 155 7.14 0.64 -0.50
C SER A 155 8.58 0.15 -0.42
N ALA A 156 9.55 1.06 -0.42
CA ALA A 156 10.96 0.74 -0.24
C ALA A 156 11.20 0.13 1.15
N MET A 157 10.50 0.65 2.15
CA MET A 157 10.44 0.08 3.49
C MET A 157 10.01 -1.39 3.51
N ALA A 158 8.89 -1.72 2.86
CA ALA A 158 8.42 -3.10 2.80
C ALA A 158 9.42 -4.01 2.07
N VAL A 159 10.07 -3.52 1.01
CA VAL A 159 11.15 -4.24 0.31
C VAL A 159 12.34 -4.47 1.25
N ILE A 160 12.80 -3.44 1.96
CA ILE A 160 13.91 -3.54 2.93
C ILE A 160 13.58 -4.58 3.99
N VAL A 161 12.39 -4.53 4.59
CA VAL A 161 11.96 -5.51 5.60
C VAL A 161 12.03 -6.93 5.06
N VAL A 162 11.52 -7.20 3.86
CA VAL A 162 11.57 -8.54 3.26
C VAL A 162 13.01 -8.98 2.97
N ILE A 163 13.86 -8.08 2.45
CA ILE A 163 15.28 -8.37 2.17
C ILE A 163 16.02 -8.67 3.48
N THR A 164 15.84 -7.85 4.52
CA THR A 164 16.49 -8.03 5.81
C THR A 164 16.05 -9.33 6.49
N LEU A 165 14.74 -9.62 6.50
CA LEU A 165 14.22 -10.88 7.04
C LEU A 165 14.73 -12.09 6.24
N GLY A 166 14.74 -12.01 4.91
CA GLY A 166 15.27 -13.05 4.05
C GLY A 166 16.76 -13.32 4.26
N ALA A 167 17.57 -12.25 4.35
CA ALA A 167 19.00 -12.34 4.63
C ALA A 167 19.28 -12.93 6.02
N PHE A 168 18.50 -12.51 7.03
CA PHE A 168 18.59 -13.07 8.38
C PHE A 168 18.27 -14.58 8.40
N MET A 169 17.23 -15.01 7.68
CA MET A 169 16.86 -16.42 7.58
C MET A 169 17.92 -17.25 6.84
N LEU A 170 18.50 -16.71 5.77
CA LEU A 170 19.62 -17.34 5.06
C LEU A 170 20.83 -17.52 5.98
N GLY A 171 21.17 -16.51 6.79
CA GLY A 171 22.27 -16.58 7.75
C GLY A 171 22.08 -17.58 8.89
N ASN A 172 20.82 -17.95 9.20
CA ASN A 172 20.48 -18.91 10.25
C ASN A 172 20.13 -20.31 9.70
N TYR A 173 20.65 -20.68 8.52
CA TYR A 173 20.41 -21.97 7.86
C TYR A 173 18.93 -22.27 7.55
N ALA A 174 18.05 -21.26 7.53
CA ALA A 174 16.63 -21.37 7.19
C ALA A 174 16.36 -20.94 5.73
N ALA A 175 17.19 -21.42 4.79
CA ALA A 175 17.15 -21.01 3.39
C ALA A 175 15.79 -21.28 2.71
N SER A 176 15.15 -22.39 3.05
CA SER A 176 13.79 -22.72 2.57
C SER A 176 12.75 -21.71 3.07
N GLY A 177 12.86 -21.27 4.32
CA GLY A 177 12.01 -20.22 4.90
C GLY A 177 12.17 -18.87 4.20
N ALA A 178 13.42 -18.48 3.91
CA ALA A 178 13.72 -17.28 3.14
C ALA A 178 13.13 -17.36 1.71
N ALA A 179 13.30 -18.50 1.05
CA ALA A 179 12.74 -18.74 -0.29
C ALA A 179 11.21 -18.64 -0.31
N SER A 180 10.52 -19.18 0.71
CA SER A 180 9.07 -19.06 0.87
C SER A 180 8.61 -17.60 1.01
N LEU A 181 9.23 -16.85 1.93
CA LEU A 181 8.93 -15.43 2.16
C LEU A 181 9.12 -14.60 0.87
N VAL A 182 10.31 -14.71 0.26
CA VAL A 182 10.71 -13.90 -0.89
C VAL A 182 9.90 -14.26 -2.13
N SER A 183 9.60 -15.54 -2.37
CA SER A 183 8.82 -15.96 -3.54
C SER A 183 7.37 -15.48 -3.48
N SER A 184 6.72 -15.57 -2.33
CA SER A 184 5.37 -15.03 -2.12
C SER A 184 5.35 -13.51 -2.36
N PHE A 185 6.31 -12.79 -1.78
CA PHE A 185 6.46 -11.34 -1.98
C PHE A 185 6.68 -10.97 -3.44
N ALA A 186 7.62 -11.67 -4.11
CA ALA A 186 7.96 -11.44 -5.51
C ALA A 186 6.77 -11.72 -6.44
N PHE A 187 5.99 -12.77 -6.18
CA PHE A 187 4.77 -13.06 -6.93
C PHE A 187 3.76 -11.91 -6.85
N MET A 188 3.52 -11.38 -5.65
CA MET A 188 2.61 -10.25 -5.47
C MET A 188 3.12 -8.98 -6.16
N LEU A 189 4.42 -8.69 -6.09
CA LEU A 189 5.02 -7.58 -6.82
C LEU A 189 4.88 -7.77 -8.34
N ALA A 190 5.15 -8.96 -8.86
CA ALA A 190 4.99 -9.26 -10.27
C ALA A 190 3.54 -9.03 -10.73
N SER A 191 2.55 -9.51 -9.98
CA SER A 191 1.12 -9.29 -10.24
C SER A 191 0.72 -7.81 -10.18
N ALA A 192 1.34 -7.02 -9.30
CA ALA A 192 1.08 -5.59 -9.17
C ALA A 192 1.74 -4.74 -10.27
N PHE A 193 2.94 -5.11 -10.72
CA PHE A 193 3.73 -4.33 -11.68
C PHE A 193 3.69 -4.85 -13.11
N LEU A 194 2.97 -5.96 -13.38
CA LEU A 194 2.82 -6.53 -14.70
C LEU A 194 2.43 -5.46 -15.74
N PRO A 195 3.17 -5.28 -16.86
CA PRO A 195 2.86 -4.29 -17.89
C PRO A 195 1.55 -4.63 -18.62
N LEU A 196 0.44 -4.03 -18.16
CA LEU A 196 -0.87 -4.19 -18.81
C LEU A 196 -1.07 -3.14 -19.90
N GLY A 197 -0.90 -3.56 -21.16
CA GLY A 197 -1.15 -2.78 -22.37
C GLY A 197 -2.64 -2.71 -22.75
N LYS A 198 -2.93 -2.05 -23.88
CA LYS A 198 -4.28 -2.03 -24.48
C LYS A 198 -4.66 -3.39 -25.09
N SER A 199 -3.66 -4.16 -25.54
CA SER A 199 -3.78 -5.49 -26.14
C SER A 199 -3.79 -6.63 -25.12
N SER A 200 -3.60 -6.35 -23.82
CA SER A 200 -3.60 -7.40 -22.80
C SER A 200 -4.97 -8.07 -22.71
N PRO A 201 -5.03 -9.41 -22.66
CA PRO A 201 -6.29 -10.13 -22.55
C PRO A 201 -7.10 -9.69 -21.33
N PRO A 202 -8.45 -9.66 -21.42
CA PRO A 202 -9.30 -9.21 -20.32
C PRO A 202 -9.14 -10.06 -19.06
N TRP A 203 -8.86 -11.36 -19.19
CA TRP A 203 -8.65 -12.24 -18.03
C TRP A 203 -7.40 -11.86 -17.22
N ILE A 204 -6.24 -11.61 -17.86
CA ILE A 204 -5.02 -11.16 -17.16
C ILE A 204 -5.27 -9.83 -16.46
N ARG A 205 -5.95 -8.91 -17.14
CA ARG A 205 -6.27 -7.59 -16.60
C ARG A 205 -7.23 -7.65 -15.42
N ASN A 206 -8.13 -8.63 -15.39
CA ASN A 206 -9.11 -8.81 -14.32
C ASN A 206 -8.50 -9.46 -13.07
N TRP A 207 -7.56 -10.39 -13.25
CA TRP A 207 -7.00 -11.22 -12.17
C TRP A 207 -5.66 -10.73 -11.60
N THR A 208 -5.11 -9.63 -12.11
CA THR A 208 -3.87 -9.03 -11.59
C THR A 208 -4.14 -7.96 -10.54
N LEU A 209 -3.23 -7.84 -9.55
CA LEU A 209 -3.29 -6.79 -8.54
C LEU A 209 -3.25 -5.39 -9.17
N ARG A 210 -2.55 -5.22 -10.30
CA ARG A 210 -2.56 -3.96 -11.06
C ARG A 210 -3.96 -3.56 -11.53
N GLY A 211 -4.70 -4.52 -12.10
CA GLY A 211 -6.06 -4.29 -12.58
C GLY A 211 -7.02 -3.96 -11.44
N ALA A 212 -6.90 -4.67 -10.33
CA ALA A 212 -7.65 -4.40 -9.11
C ALA A 212 -7.33 -3.01 -8.53
N ALA A 213 -6.05 -2.62 -8.49
CA ALA A 213 -5.61 -1.31 -8.02
C ALA A 213 -6.16 -0.19 -8.90
N ALA A 214 -6.13 -0.34 -10.23
CA ALA A 214 -6.72 0.61 -11.17
C ALA A 214 -8.24 0.72 -10.98
N ARG A 215 -8.97 -0.38 -10.78
CA ARG A 215 -10.40 -0.37 -10.46
C ARG A 215 -10.67 0.39 -9.14
N SER A 216 -9.91 0.08 -8.09
CA SER A 216 -10.03 0.74 -6.79
C SER A 216 -9.77 2.24 -6.88
N ALA A 217 -8.78 2.65 -7.68
CA ALA A 217 -8.52 4.05 -7.97
C ALA A 217 -9.67 4.71 -8.73
N ALA A 218 -10.19 4.06 -9.79
CA ALA A 218 -11.32 4.58 -10.57
C ALA A 218 -12.58 4.80 -9.72
N VAL A 219 -12.93 3.82 -8.87
CA VAL A 219 -14.10 3.94 -7.97
C VAL A 219 -13.91 5.11 -7.00
N TYR A 220 -12.74 5.21 -6.37
CA TYR A 220 -12.44 6.32 -5.46
C TYR A 220 -12.49 7.68 -6.17
N LEU A 221 -11.87 7.81 -7.34
CA LEU A 221 -11.87 9.03 -8.13
C LEU A 221 -13.28 9.43 -8.58
N SER A 222 -14.11 8.45 -8.97
CA SER A 222 -15.49 8.71 -9.38
C SER A 222 -16.35 9.25 -8.23
N LYS A 223 -16.25 8.65 -7.04
CA LYS A 223 -16.94 9.13 -5.84
C LYS A 223 -16.48 10.54 -5.45
N ARG A 224 -15.15 10.78 -5.48
CA ARG A 224 -14.57 12.09 -5.15
C ARG A 224 -14.96 13.17 -6.15
N TYR A 225 -15.03 12.83 -7.44
CA TYR A 225 -15.51 13.73 -8.49
C TYR A 225 -16.99 14.06 -8.29
N ALA A 226 -17.84 13.05 -8.06
CA ALA A 226 -19.27 13.26 -7.82
C ALA A 226 -19.51 14.17 -6.59
N LYS A 227 -18.80 13.92 -5.49
CA LYS A 227 -18.84 14.77 -4.29
C LYS A 227 -18.45 16.22 -4.60
N ALA A 228 -17.35 16.43 -5.32
CA ALA A 228 -16.91 17.78 -5.69
C ALA A 228 -17.91 18.52 -6.59
N VAL A 229 -18.61 17.82 -7.49
CA VAL A 229 -19.66 18.41 -8.33
C VAL A 229 -20.89 18.80 -7.50
N ALA A 230 -21.30 17.96 -6.56
CA ALA A 230 -22.40 18.27 -5.64
C ALA A 230 -22.07 19.49 -4.77
N GLU A 231 -20.89 19.50 -4.14
CA GLU A 231 -20.40 20.59 -3.30
C GLU A 231 -20.29 21.92 -4.08
N MET A 232 -19.80 21.89 -5.32
CA MET A 232 -19.81 23.08 -6.19
C MET A 232 -21.23 23.61 -6.44
N THR A 233 -22.20 22.70 -6.61
CA THR A 233 -23.59 23.07 -6.92
C THR A 233 -24.29 23.67 -5.70
N GLU A 234 -24.01 23.16 -4.50
CA GLU A 234 -24.51 23.70 -3.24
C GLU A 234 -23.95 25.10 -2.97
N LEU A 235 -22.63 25.28 -3.07
CA LEU A 235 -21.97 26.57 -2.84
C LEU A 235 -22.41 27.64 -3.85
N THR A 236 -22.66 27.26 -5.12
CA THR A 236 -23.14 28.20 -6.15
C THR A 236 -24.62 28.59 -5.96
N LYS A 237 -25.39 27.83 -5.16
CA LYS A 237 -26.78 28.18 -4.82
C LYS A 237 -26.90 29.03 -3.56
N ALA A 238 -25.87 29.01 -2.71
CA ALA A 238 -25.85 29.69 -1.42
C ALA A 238 -25.36 31.15 -1.51
N GLY A 239 -24.48 31.45 -2.48
CA GLY A 239 -24.05 32.81 -2.82
C GLY A 239 -24.86 33.40 -3.97
#